data_AF-A0A966XA53-F1
#
_entry.id   AF-A0A966XA53-F1
#
_cell.length_a   1.000
_cell.length_b   1.000
_cell.length_c   1.000
_cell.angle_alpha   90.00
_cell.angle_beta   90.00
_cell.angle_gamma   90.00
#
_symmetry.space_group_name_H-M   'P 1'
#
loop_
_entity.id
_entity.type
_entity.pdbx_description
1 polymer ?
#
loop_
_entity_poly.entity_id
_entity_poly.type
_entity_poly.pdbx_seq_one_letter_code
_entity_poly.pdbx_strand_id
1 'polypeptide(L)' 'MMQVRRAPTYSGFCGGVKRAWNRAIKASQTGEETIYLSGKLIHNTPAMRELASLGVRELS' A
#
# COMPACT_ATOMS: atom_id res chain seq x y z
N MET A 1 14.96 28.67 14.56
CA MET A 1 14.91 27.24 14.18
C MET A 1 13.47 26.81 14.05
N MET A 2 13.12 26.09 12.98
CA MET A 2 11.76 25.54 12.82
C MET A 2 11.60 24.29 13.69
N GLN A 3 10.57 24.25 14.53
CA GLN A 3 10.22 23.08 15.33
C GLN A 3 9.19 22.24 14.57
N VAL A 4 9.52 20.98 14.25
CA VAL A 4 8.60 20.02 13.63
C VAL A 4 8.01 19.13 14.72
N ARG A 5 6.68 19.02 14.76
CA ARG A 5 5.95 18.13 15.68
C ARG A 5 5.06 17.19 14.87
N ARG A 6 5.18 15.88 15.09
CA ARG A 6 4.29 14.87 14.49
C ARG A 6 3.15 14.56 15.43
N ALA A 7 1.99 14.22 14.89
CA ALA A 7 0.89 13.72 15.69
C ALA A 7 1.32 12.43 16.41
N PRO A 8 1.15 12.33 17.75
CA PRO A 8 1.64 11.21 18.54
C PRO A 8 0.83 9.92 18.29
N THR A 9 -0.42 10.05 17.87
CA THR A 9 -1.32 8.94 17.56
C THR A 9 -2.11 9.24 16.28
N TYR A 10 -2.62 8.17 15.66
CA TYR A 10 -3.48 8.23 14.46
C TYR A 10 -2.86 8.91 13.22
N SER A 11 -1.53 9.02 13.16
CA SER A 11 -0.84 9.48 11.96
C SER A 11 -0.66 8.34 10.94
N GLY A 12 -0.84 8.69 9.66
CA GLY A 12 -0.66 7.77 8.53
C GLY A 12 -1.89 6.90 8.25
N PHE A 13 -1.64 5.68 7.75
CA PHE A 13 -2.71 4.77 7.33
C PHE A 13 -3.55 4.24 8.49
N CYS A 14 -4.87 4.21 8.28
CA CYS A 14 -5.80 3.54 9.19
C CYS A 14 -5.59 2.02 9.17
N GLY A 15 -6.18 1.32 10.14
CA GLY A 15 -6.06 -0.15 10.24
C GLY A 15 -6.57 -0.89 9.01
N GLY A 16 -7.61 -0.36 8.33
CA GLY A 16 -8.15 -0.92 7.09
C GLY A 16 -7.13 -0.91 5.96
N VAL A 17 -6.52 0.24 5.70
CA VAL A 17 -5.48 0.39 4.66
C VAL A 17 -4.27 -0.47 4.99
N LYS A 18 -3.80 -0.47 6.24
CA LYS A 18 -2.68 -1.33 6.67
C LYS A 18 -2.95 -2.81 6.43
N ARG A 19 -4.16 -3.29 6.72
CA ARG A 19 -4.56 -4.68 6.46
C ARG A 19 -4.60 -5.01 4.97
N ALA A 20 -5.20 -4.15 4.15
CA ALA A 20 -5.29 -4.36 2.71
C ALA A 20 -3.88 -4.38 2.08
N TRP A 21 -3.04 -3.42 2.45
CA TRP A 21 -1.65 -3.32 2.03
C TRP A 21 -0.85 -4.59 2.34
N ASN A 22 -0.91 -5.06 3.59
CA ASN A 22 -0.22 -6.28 4.00
C ASN A 22 -0.70 -7.53 3.26
N ARG A 23 -1.98 -7.58 2.86
CA ARG A 23 -2.51 -8.68 2.04
C ARG A 23 -1.94 -8.66 0.63
N ALA A 24 -1.87 -7.48 0.01
CA ALA A 24 -1.29 -7.33 -1.32
C ALA A 24 0.19 -7.74 -1.35
N ILE A 25 1.00 -7.30 -0.36
CA ILE A 25 2.41 -7.71 -0.24
C ILE A 25 2.54 -9.22 -0.01
N LYS A 26 1.74 -9.81 0.87
CA LYS A 26 1.82 -11.26 1.12
C LYS A 26 1.46 -12.07 -0.12
N ALA A 27 0.42 -11.65 -0.84
CA ALA A 27 0.04 -12.29 -2.11
C ALA A 27 1.17 -12.18 -3.15
N SER A 28 1.92 -11.08 -3.18
CA SER A 28 3.03 -10.93 -4.12
C SER A 28 4.25 -11.83 -3.80
N GLN A 29 4.32 -12.38 -2.58
CA GLN A 29 5.42 -13.25 -2.14
C GLN A 29 5.19 -14.74 -2.42
N THR A 30 3.97 -15.17 -2.75
CA THR A 30 3.65 -16.59 -2.96
C THR A 30 4.12 -17.13 -4.30
N GLY A 31 4.54 -16.26 -5.23
CA GLY A 31 5.44 -16.60 -6.35
C GLY A 31 4.83 -17.34 -7.56
N GLU A 32 3.57 -17.80 -7.50
CA GLU A 32 3.00 -18.65 -8.56
C GLU A 32 2.11 -17.89 -9.56
N GLU A 33 1.55 -16.75 -9.19
CA GLU A 33 0.52 -16.06 -9.97
C GLU A 33 0.74 -14.55 -10.03
N THR A 34 0.26 -13.91 -11.11
CA THR A 34 0.24 -12.44 -11.17
C THR A 34 -0.91 -11.91 -10.32
N ILE A 35 -0.58 -11.06 -9.34
CA ILE A 35 -1.57 -10.49 -8.43
C ILE A 35 -2.16 -9.22 -9.03
N TYR A 36 -3.49 -9.16 -9.04
CA TYR A 36 -4.24 -8.00 -9.51
C TYR A 36 -5.11 -7.39 -8.41
N LEU A 37 -5.22 -6.06 -8.43
CA LEU A 37 -6.13 -5.27 -7.62
C LEU A 37 -7.30 -4.79 -8.47
N SER A 38 -8.51 -4.79 -7.91
CA SER A 38 -9.68 -4.17 -8.53
C SER A 38 -9.62 -2.65 -8.36
N GLY A 39 -8.86 -1.98 -9.22
CA GLY A 39 -8.53 -0.56 -9.10
C GLY A 39 -7.48 -0.26 -8.02
N LYS A 40 -7.28 1.03 -7.74
CA LYS A 40 -6.30 1.49 -6.73
C LYS A 40 -6.66 1.00 -5.33
N LEU A 41 -5.67 0.42 -4.64
CA LEU A 41 -5.81 0.06 -3.23
C LEU A 41 -5.95 1.30 -2.33
N ILE A 42 -5.22 2.37 -2.66
CA ILE A 42 -5.37 3.71 -2.07
C ILE A 42 -5.05 4.79 -3.09
N HIS A 43 -5.63 5.97 -2.91
CA HIS A 43 -5.28 7.17 -3.69
C HIS A 43 -3.96 7.79 -3.21
N ASN A 44 -2.87 7.05 -3.37
CA ASN A 44 -1.51 7.47 -3.05
C ASN A 44 -0.58 6.93 -4.14
N THR A 45 -0.20 7.80 -5.09
CA THR A 45 0.59 7.39 -6.26
C THR A 45 1.95 6.77 -5.89
N PRO A 46 2.74 7.34 -4.95
CA PRO A 46 3.95 6.66 -4.47
C PRO A 46 3.70 5.25 -3.93
N ALA A 47 2.67 5.07 -3.11
CA ALA A 47 2.34 3.76 -2.55
C ALA A 47 1.88 2.78 -3.64
N MET A 48 1.06 3.22 -4.60
CA MET A 48 0.67 2.36 -5.71
C MET A 48 1.88 1.94 -6.58
N ARG A 49 2.88 2.81 -6.75
CA ARG A 49 4.14 2.45 -7.45
C ARG A 49 4.96 1.42 -6.69
N GLU A 50 4.98 1.49 -5.36
CA GLU A 50 5.65 0.48 -4.52
C GLU A 50 5.00 -0.89 -4.71
N LEU A 51 3.66 -0.99 -4.66
CA LEU A 51 2.95 -2.24 -4.96
C LEU A 51 3.25 -2.77 -6.38
N ALA A 52 3.27 -1.89 -7.38
CA ALA A 52 3.63 -2.25 -8.74
C ALA A 52 5.06 -2.82 -8.84
N SER A 53 6.02 -2.24 -8.09
CA SER A 53 7.40 -2.75 -8.03
C SER A 53 7.51 -4.14 -7.39
N LEU A 54 6.52 -4.53 -6.58
CA LEU A 54 6.40 -5.86 -5.99
C LEU A 54 5.63 -6.84 -6.88
N GLY A 55 5.25 -6.45 -8.11
CA GLY A 55 4.52 -7.29 -9.05
C GLY A 55 3.00 -7.27 -8.87
N VAL A 56 2.46 -6.42 -7.99
CA VAL A 56 1.01 -6.24 -7.81
C VAL A 56 0.49 -5.23 -8.83
N ARG A 57 -0.39 -5.67 -9.72
CA ARG A 57 -0.91 -4.86 -10.83
C ARG A 57 -2.31 -4.34 -10.53
N GLU A 58 -2.64 -3.18 -11.07
CA GLU A 58 -4.01 -2.66 -11.04
C GLU A 58 -4.77 -3.16 -12.29
N LEU A 59 -5.99 -3.68 -12.11
CA LEU A 59 -6.96 -3.85 -13.19
C LEU A 59 -7.70 -2.53 -13.36
N SER A 60 -7.50 -1.88 -14.51
CA SER A 60 -8.11 -0.62 -14.94
C SER A 60 -9.08 -0.86 -16.09
#